data_AF-A0A6N3UU26-F1
#
_entry.id   AF-A0A6N3UU26-F1
#
_cell.length_a   1.000
_cell.length_b   1.000
_cell.length_c   1.000
_cell.angle_alpha   90.00
_cell.angle_beta   90.00
_cell.angle_gamma   90.00
#
_symmetry.space_group_name_H-M   'P 1'
#
loop_
_entity.id
_entity.type
_entity.pdbx_description
1 polymer ?
#
loop_
_entity_poly.entity_id
_entity_poly.type
_entity_poly.pdbx_seq_one_letter_code
_entity_poly.pdbx_strand_id
1 'polypeptide(L)'
;MAALPTAFQISADVLARNERADDIARLKSMMDLPDLRYVDVSAQMELMQSLERWPLLAHLETQRKAQPGVAPLDLHKRVEQTP
;
A
#
# COMPACT_ATOMS: atom_id res chain seq x y z
N MET A 1 -22.08 -12.13 7.97
CA MET A 1 -20.81 -12.51 7.31
C MET A 1 -20.22 -11.25 6.69
N ALA A 2 -18.97 -10.87 7.03
CA ALA A 2 -18.33 -9.72 6.41
C ALA A 2 -17.89 -10.12 4.99
N ALA A 3 -18.36 -9.40 3.97
CA ALA A 3 -17.93 -9.63 2.60
C ALA A 3 -16.46 -9.24 2.46
N LEU A 4 -15.66 -10.08 1.79
CA LEU A 4 -14.28 -9.76 1.47
C LEU A 4 -14.27 -8.61 0.45
N PRO A 5 -13.41 -7.58 0.64
CA PRO A 5 -13.27 -6.52 -0.35
C PRO A 5 -12.89 -7.09 -1.71
N THR A 6 -13.55 -6.60 -2.76
CA THR A 6 -13.25 -7.00 -4.13
C THR A 6 -11.97 -6.30 -4.57
N ALA A 7 -11.18 -6.91 -5.45
CA ALA A 7 -9.94 -6.32 -5.97
C ALA A 7 -10.11 -4.87 -6.48
N PHE A 8 -11.26 -4.58 -7.10
CA PHE A 8 -11.62 -3.22 -7.55
C PHE A 8 -11.73 -2.20 -6.40
N GLN A 9 -12.24 -2.61 -5.25
CA GLN A 9 -12.37 -1.74 -4.07
C GLN A 9 -10.99 -1.41 -3.49
N ILE A 10 -10.09 -2.40 -3.47
CA ILE A 10 -8.70 -2.20 -3.02
C ILE A 10 -7.97 -1.22 -3.96
N SER A 11 -8.13 -1.38 -5.27
CA SER A 11 -7.54 -0.44 -6.24
C SER A 11 -8.10 0.98 -6.10
N ALA A 12 -9.40 1.13 -5.85
CA ALA A 12 -10.03 2.42 -5.61
C ALA A 12 -9.49 3.10 -4.34
N ASP A 13 -9.28 2.34 -3.26
CA ASP A 13 -8.70 2.87 -2.02
C ASP A 13 -7.25 3.34 -2.22
N VAL A 14 -6.45 2.62 -3.01
CA VAL A 14 -5.08 3.03 -3.36
C VAL A 14 -5.08 4.30 -4.20
N LEU A 15 -6.01 4.41 -5.15
CA LEU A 15 -6.15 5.62 -5.97
C LEU A 15 -6.54 6.83 -5.12
N ALA A 16 -7.53 6.68 -4.22
CA ALA A 16 -7.96 7.74 -3.32
C ALA A 16 -6.85 8.19 -2.35
N ARG A 17 -5.96 7.28 -1.92
CA ARG A 17 -4.78 7.63 -1.11
C ARG A 17 -3.78 8.48 -1.88
N ASN A 18 -3.53 8.15 -3.15
CA ASN A 18 -2.66 8.95 -4.01
C ASN A 18 -3.26 10.34 -4.28
N GLU A 19 -4.55 10.41 -4.59
CA GLU A 19 -5.26 11.69 -4.78
C GLU A 19 -5.13 12.60 -3.54
N ARG A 20 -5.28 12.05 -2.32
CA ARG A 20 -5.06 12.81 -1.08
C ARG A 20 -3.64 13.33 -0.94
N ALA A 21 -2.63 12.54 -1.32
CA ALA A 21 -1.23 12.98 -1.27
C ALA A 21 -0.96 14.12 -2.28
N ASP A 22 -1.57 14.05 -3.46
CA ASP A 22 -1.49 15.08 -4.50
C ASP A 22 -2.18 16.39 -4.09
N ASP A 23 -3.36 16.30 -3.47
CA ASP A 23 -4.07 17.48 -2.95
C ASP A 23 -3.25 18.20 -1.88
N ILE A 24 -2.53 17.45 -1.05
CA ILE A 24 -1.61 18.02 -0.05
C ILE A 24 -0.41 18.70 -0.73
N ALA A 25 0.12 18.13 -1.81
CA ALA A 25 1.18 18.77 -2.59
C ALA A 25 0.69 20.09 -3.22
N ARG A 26 -0.54 20.09 -3.77
CA ARG A 26 -1.18 21.29 -4.31
C ARG A 26 -1.38 22.36 -3.23
N LEU A 27 -1.90 21.98 -2.06
CA LEU A 27 -2.13 22.90 -0.95
C LEU A 27 -0.81 23.50 -0.45
N LYS A 28 0.26 22.70 -0.35
CA LYS A 28 1.61 23.19 0.00
C LYS A 28 2.09 24.26 -0.97
N SER A 29 1.90 24.04 -2.27
CA SER A 29 2.24 25.02 -3.30
C SER A 29 1.42 26.31 -3.19
N MET A 30 0.12 26.22 -2.86
CA MET A 30 -0.74 27.41 -2.69
C MET A 30 -0.38 28.25 -1.46
N MET A 31 0.11 27.61 -0.41
CA MET A 31 0.41 28.27 0.88
C MET A 31 1.89 28.67 1.02
N ASP A 32 2.69 28.53 -0.04
CA ASP A 32 4.14 28.80 -0.03
C ASP A 32 4.87 28.06 1.12
N LEU A 33 4.45 26.83 1.39
CA LEU A 33 5.05 26.01 2.44
C LEU A 33 6.40 25.45 1.99
N PRO A 34 7.38 25.30 2.90
CA PRO A 34 8.64 24.64 2.58
C PRO A 34 8.41 23.20 2.11
N ASP A 35 9.37 22.68 1.35
CA ASP A 35 9.33 21.31 0.84
C ASP A 35 9.45 20.30 2.00
N LEU A 36 8.32 19.98 2.58
CA LEU A 36 8.17 18.97 3.62
C LEU A 36 7.67 17.69 2.98
N ARG A 37 8.37 16.58 3.21
CA ARG A 37 7.91 15.26 2.75
C ARG A 37 6.59 14.92 3.44
N TYR A 38 5.55 14.67 2.65
CA TYR A 38 4.29 14.14 3.18
C TYR A 38 4.50 12.68 3.60
N VAL A 39 4.02 12.33 4.79
CA VAL A 39 4.05 10.96 5.31
C VAL A 39 2.65 10.62 5.80
N ASP A 40 2.01 9.66 5.14
CA ASP A 40 0.72 9.14 5.59
C ASP A 40 0.91 8.10 6.70
N VAL A 41 0.82 8.55 7.94
CA VAL A 41 0.94 7.70 9.14
C VAL A 41 -0.25 6.73 9.26
N SER A 42 -1.42 7.09 8.71
CA SER A 42 -2.61 6.23 8.81
C SER A 42 -2.44 4.92 8.03
N ALA A 43 -1.88 5.01 6.82
CA ALA A 43 -1.54 3.83 6.02
C ALA A 43 -0.51 2.94 6.72
N GLN A 44 0.48 3.52 7.39
CA GLN A 44 1.49 2.76 8.16
C GLN A 44 0.85 2.02 9.35
N MET A 45 -0.04 2.69 10.08
CA MET A 45 -0.73 2.09 11.23
C MET A 45 -1.64 0.94 10.80
N GLU A 46 -2.39 1.09 9.71
CA GLU A 46 -3.23 0.02 9.16
C GLU A 46 -2.42 -1.18 8.70
N LEU A 47 -1.25 -0.95 8.08
CA LEU A 47 -0.34 -2.01 7.69
C LEU A 47 0.15 -2.80 8.92
N MET A 48 0.57 -2.10 9.97
CA MET A 48 1.02 -2.74 11.21
C MET A 48 -0.09 -3.61 11.83
N GLN A 49 -1.30 -3.07 11.95
CA GLN A 49 -2.46 -3.82 12.47
C GLN A 49 -2.81 -5.03 11.59
N SER A 50 -2.67 -4.90 10.26
CA SER A 50 -2.91 -6.01 9.33
C SER A 50 -1.87 -7.11 9.50
N LEU A 51 -0.61 -6.75 9.72
CA LEU A 51 0.47 -7.71 9.96
C LEU A 51 0.33 -8.43 11.30
N GLU A 52 -0.14 -7.75 12.35
CA GLU A 52 -0.46 -8.40 13.63
C GLU A 52 -1.54 -9.47 13.48
N ARG A 53 -2.56 -9.21 12.66
CA ARG A 53 -3.64 -10.17 12.40
C ARG A 53 -3.17 -11.35 11.56
N TRP A 54 -2.19 -11.16 10.67
CA TRP A 54 -1.73 -12.15 9.71
C TRP A 54 -0.25 -12.49 9.88
N PRO A 55 0.10 -13.34 10.88
CA PRO A 55 1.49 -13.62 11.24
C PRO A 55 2.33 -14.24 10.10
N LEU A 56 1.70 -15.01 9.19
CA LEU A 56 2.37 -15.52 7.99
C LEU A 56 2.76 -14.40 7.02
N LEU A 57 1.90 -13.40 6.84
CA LEU A 57 2.21 -12.24 6.01
C LEU A 57 3.35 -11.41 6.63
N ALA A 58 3.36 -11.26 7.96
CA ALA A 58 4.45 -10.60 8.67
C ALA A 58 5.80 -11.31 8.49
N HIS A 59 5.78 -12.65 8.45
CA HIS A 59 6.98 -13.44 8.15
C HIS A 59 7.51 -13.20 6.73
N LEU A 60 6.62 -13.20 5.74
CA LEU A 60 7.00 -12.91 4.34
C LEU A 60 7.53 -11.49 4.17
N GLU A 61 6.91 -10.51 4.84
CA GLU A 61 7.39 -9.12 4.87
C GLU A 61 8.80 -8.99 5.47
N THR A 62 9.09 -9.75 6.54
CA THR A 62 10.41 -9.80 7.16
C THR A 62 11.45 -10.41 6.21
N GLN A 63 11.10 -11.51 5.53
CA GLN A 63 11.98 -12.12 4.52
C GLN A 63 12.24 -11.18 3.34
N ARG A 64 11.21 -10.46 2.85
CA ARG A 64 11.34 -9.46 1.79
C ARG A 64 12.34 -8.37 2.17
N LYS A 65 12.28 -7.86 3.40
CA LYS A 65 13.22 -6.84 3.89
C LYS A 65 14.66 -7.38 4.03
N ALA A 66 14.82 -8.67 4.35
CA ALA A 66 16.12 -9.33 4.45
C ALA A 66 16.75 -9.64 3.09
N GLN A 67 15.97 -9.64 2.00
CA GLN A 67 16.43 -9.89 0.63
C GLN A 67 16.23 -8.65 -0.26
N PRO A 68 17.14 -7.66 -0.21
CA PRO A 68 17.05 -6.49 -1.08
C PRO A 68 17.39 -6.90 -2.52
N GLY A 69 16.37 -7.15 -3.34
CA GLY A 69 16.54 -7.51 -4.76
C GLY A 69 15.52 -8.49 -5.34
N VAL A 70 14.67 -9.10 -4.50
CA VAL A 70 13.58 -9.94 -5.00
C VAL A 70 12.40 -9.02 -5.30
N ALA A 71 12.09 -8.85 -6.59
CA ALA A 71 10.90 -8.12 -7.03
C ALA A 71 9.65 -8.67 -6.33
N PRO A 72 8.63 -7.83 -6.05
CA PRO A 72 7.40 -8.31 -5.43
C PRO A 72 6.88 -9.49 -6.25
N LEU A 73 6.42 -10.57 -5.60
CA LEU A 73 5.74 -11.65 -6.32
C LEU A 73 4.60 -11.03 -7.13
N ASP A 74 4.77 -10.99 -8.45
CA ASP A 74 3.72 -10.65 -9.42
C ASP A 74 2.64 -11.73 -9.34
N LEU A 75 1.76 -11.62 -8.34
CA LEU A 75 0.59 -12.49 -8.18
C LEU A 75 -0.34 -12.42 -9.41
N HIS A 76 -0.22 -11.36 -10.22
CA HIS A 76 -0.94 -11.21 -11.48
C HIS A 76 -0.45 -12.12 -12.61
N LYS A 77 0.77 -12.69 -12.55
CA LYS A 77 1.28 -13.55 -13.64
C LYS A 77 0.77 -14.99 -13.59
N ARG A 78 0.19 -15.45 -12.48
CA ARG A 78 -0.18 -16.88 -12.32
C ARG A 78 -1.55 -17.24 -12.93
N VAL A 79 -2.39 -16.26 -13.30
CA VAL A 79 -3.73 -16.54 -13.82
C VAL A 79 -3.73 -16.86 -15.33
N GLU A 80 -2.69 -16.48 -16.07
CA GLU A 80 -2.62 -16.63 -17.55
C GLU A 80 -1.88 -17.89 -18.03
N GLN A 81 -1.55 -18.83 -17.13
CA GLN A 81 -0.85 -20.07 -17.51
C GLN A 81 -1.62 -21.31 -17.03
N THR A 82 -2.68 -21.64 -17.75
CA THR A 82 -3.20 -23.01 -17.81
C THR A 82 -3.21 -23.43 -19.28
N PRO A 83 -2.59 -24.57 -19.66
CA PRO A 83 -2.50 -25.04 -21.04
C PRO A 83 -3.85 -25.43 -21.63
#